data_AF-A0A2V5VHB4-F1
#
_entry.id   AF-A0A2V5VHB4-F1
#
_cell.length_a   1.000
_cell.length_b   1.000
_cell.length_c   1.000
_cell.angle_alpha   90.00
_cell.angle_beta   90.00
_cell.angle_gamma   90.00
#
_symmetry.space_group_name_H-M   'P 1'
#
loop_
_entity.id
_entity.type
_entity.pdbx_description
1 polymer ?
#
loop_
_entity_poly.entity_id
_entity_poly.type
_entity_poly.pdbx_seq_one_letter_code
_entity_poly.pdbx_strand_id
1 'polypeptide(L)'
;MSVWIRKLIFAIAAALLSLGAQRHSFAGSATWGTNPLNGDWNTAANWMPNTVPNGPGDVATFGTSDVTNLSINTTAVEVDMIVFNSGAALLRSPSTQGTGS
;
A
#
# COMPACT_ATOMS: atom_id res chain seq x y z
N MET A 1 -34.39 -34.08 -8.64
CA MET A 1 -33.70 -33.02 -7.86
C MET A 1 -34.67 -31.88 -7.66
N SER A 2 -34.91 -31.43 -6.42
CA SER A 2 -35.94 -30.42 -6.15
C SER A 2 -35.54 -29.05 -6.70
N VAL A 3 -36.52 -28.27 -7.17
CA VAL A 3 -36.33 -26.91 -7.74
C VAL A 3 -35.60 -25.99 -6.74
N TRP A 4 -35.81 -26.22 -5.45
CA TRP A 4 -35.16 -25.51 -4.35
C TRP A 4 -33.65 -25.76 -4.26
N ILE A 5 -33.20 -26.99 -4.52
CA ILE A 5 -31.77 -27.34 -4.52
C ILE A 5 -31.03 -26.62 -5.65
N ARG A 6 -31.64 -26.49 -6.82
CA ARG A 6 -31.02 -25.80 -7.97
C ARG A 6 -30.82 -24.32 -7.68
N LYS A 7 -31.82 -23.63 -7.13
CA LYS A 7 -31.72 -22.21 -6.75
C LYS A 7 -30.62 -21.95 -5.71
N LEU A 8 -30.48 -22.84 -4.74
CA LEU A 8 -29.46 -22.74 -3.71
C LEU A 8 -28.04 -22.88 -4.30
N ILE A 9 -27.82 -23.86 -5.20
CA ILE A 9 -26.52 -24.06 -5.85
C ILE A 9 -26.14 -22.83 -6.70
N PHE A 10 -27.08 -22.24 -7.44
CA PHE A 10 -26.82 -21.02 -8.21
C PHE A 10 -26.44 -19.82 -7.31
N ALA A 11 -27.12 -19.65 -6.16
CA ALA A 11 -26.80 -18.57 -5.23
C ALA A 11 -25.40 -18.72 -4.63
N ILE A 12 -25.00 -19.94 -4.26
CA ILE A 12 -23.66 -20.23 -3.74
C ILE A 12 -22.60 -20.01 -4.81
N ALA A 13 -22.82 -20.48 -6.03
CA ALA A 13 -21.88 -20.29 -7.14
C ALA A 13 -21.67 -18.80 -7.45
N ALA A 14 -22.74 -18.00 -7.45
CA ALA A 14 -22.66 -16.55 -7.66
C ALA A 14 -21.94 -15.81 -6.51
N ALA A 15 -22.16 -16.24 -5.26
CA ALA A 15 -21.44 -15.70 -4.10
C ALA A 15 -19.94 -16.02 -4.21
N LEU A 16 -19.58 -17.28 -4.48
CA LEU A 16 -18.18 -17.69 -4.65
C LEU A 16 -17.49 -16.95 -5.80
N LEU A 17 -18.19 -16.73 -6.92
CA LEU A 17 -17.67 -15.97 -8.05
C LEU A 17 -17.45 -14.48 -7.71
N SER A 18 -18.32 -13.90 -6.88
CA SER A 18 -18.20 -12.52 -6.39
C SER A 18 -17.02 -12.35 -5.43
N LEU A 19 -16.78 -13.33 -4.54
CA LEU A 19 -15.64 -13.33 -3.64
C LEU A 19 -14.31 -13.49 -4.39
N GLY A 20 -14.28 -14.23 -5.51
CA GLY A 20 -13.09 -14.39 -6.36
C GLY A 20 -12.78 -13.19 -7.26
N ALA A 21 -13.71 -12.25 -7.42
CA ALA A 21 -13.56 -11.07 -8.27
C ALA A 21 -12.94 -9.86 -7.56
N GLN A 22 -12.52 -9.99 -6.29
CA GLN A 22 -11.75 -8.96 -5.59
C GLN A 22 -10.32 -8.88 -6.15
N ARG A 23 -10.19 -8.40 -7.39
CA ARG A 23 -8.91 -8.03 -7.97
C ARG A 23 -8.48 -6.73 -7.31
N HIS A 24 -7.56 -6.80 -6.34
CA HIS A 24 -6.76 -5.64 -5.96
C HIS A 24 -6.06 -5.17 -7.25
N SER A 25 -6.21 -3.90 -7.62
CA SER A 25 -5.57 -3.38 -8.84
C SER A 25 -4.05 -3.57 -8.75
N PHE A 26 -3.49 -4.48 -9.57
CA PHE A 26 -2.06 -4.79 -9.62
C PHE A 26 -1.31 -3.77 -10.49
N ALA A 27 -1.17 -2.57 -9.95
CA ALA A 27 -0.12 -1.63 -10.30
C ALA A 27 0.05 -0.69 -9.10
N GLY A 28 0.61 -1.20 -8.00
CA GLY A 28 0.78 -0.44 -6.75
C GLY A 28 2.09 0.34 -6.72
N SER A 29 3.07 -0.02 -7.55
CA SER A 29 4.35 0.70 -7.66
C SER A 29 4.16 2.20 -7.90
N ALA A 30 4.86 3.02 -7.10
CA ALA A 30 4.71 4.46 -7.17
C ALA A 30 5.94 5.18 -6.61
N THR A 31 6.03 6.47 -6.92
CA THR A 31 7.06 7.37 -6.39
C THR A 31 6.47 8.28 -5.33
N TRP A 32 7.11 8.40 -4.18
CA TRP A 32 6.72 9.35 -3.15
C TRP A 32 6.81 10.76 -3.72
N GLY A 33 5.73 11.53 -3.61
CA GLY A 33 5.62 12.85 -4.20
C GLY A 33 6.65 13.82 -3.64
N THR A 34 6.96 14.87 -4.40
CA THR A 34 7.85 15.93 -3.92
C THR A 34 7.19 16.78 -2.83
N ASN A 35 5.86 16.96 -2.92
CA ASN A 35 5.04 17.72 -1.98
C ASN A 35 3.81 16.90 -1.56
N PRO A 36 3.99 15.78 -0.85
CA PRO A 36 2.88 14.92 -0.43
C PRO A 36 2.04 15.63 0.65
N LEU A 37 0.79 15.22 0.80
CA LEU A 37 -0.15 15.84 1.74
C LEU A 37 0.27 15.65 3.21
N ASN A 38 0.85 14.49 3.51
CA ASN A 38 1.29 14.11 4.85
C ASN A 38 2.31 12.96 4.78
N GLY A 39 2.72 12.43 5.93
CA GLY A 39 3.65 11.30 6.04
C GLY A 39 3.01 9.91 6.02
N ASP A 40 1.71 9.76 5.78
CA ASP A 40 1.06 8.45 5.79
C ASP A 40 1.33 7.69 4.48
N TRP A 41 1.98 6.53 4.60
CA TRP A 41 2.24 5.63 3.47
C TRP A 41 0.94 5.26 2.72
N ASN A 42 -0.18 5.11 3.42
CA ASN A 42 -1.42 4.59 2.84
C ASN A 42 -2.26 5.67 2.15
N THR A 43 -1.85 6.94 2.20
CA THR A 43 -2.55 8.02 1.53
C THR A 43 -2.12 8.07 0.06
N ALA A 44 -2.98 7.60 -0.85
CA ALA A 44 -2.69 7.52 -2.29
C ALA A 44 -2.25 8.84 -2.93
N ALA A 45 -2.74 9.98 -2.42
CA ALA A 45 -2.35 11.31 -2.90
C ALA A 45 -0.92 11.74 -2.52
N ASN A 46 -0.22 10.96 -1.69
CA ASN A 46 1.20 11.16 -1.40
C ASN A 46 2.12 10.51 -2.44
N TRP A 47 1.56 9.70 -3.35
CA TRP A 47 2.28 8.93 -4.35
C TRP A 47 1.99 9.43 -5.76
N MET A 48 2.92 9.20 -6.70
CA MET A 48 2.76 9.44 -8.13
C MET A 48 3.16 8.19 -8.95
N PRO A 49 2.25 7.63 -9.77
CA PRO A 49 0.80 7.92 -9.83
C PRO A 49 0.12 7.72 -8.46
N ASN A 50 -1.12 8.18 -8.30
CA ASN A 50 -1.87 8.10 -7.02
C ASN A 50 -2.30 6.65 -6.68
N THR A 51 -1.31 5.77 -6.52
CA THR A 51 -1.39 4.36 -6.17
C THR A 51 -0.51 4.12 -4.95
N VAL A 52 -0.91 3.19 -4.10
CA VAL A 52 -0.16 2.87 -2.87
C VAL A 52 0.61 1.56 -3.10
N PRO A 53 1.95 1.55 -3.01
CA PRO A 53 2.73 0.32 -3.08
C PRO A 53 2.40 -0.56 -1.86
N ASN A 54 1.82 -1.74 -2.09
CA ASN A 54 1.48 -2.70 -1.04
C ASN A 54 1.20 -4.09 -1.63
N GLY A 55 2.19 -4.68 -2.27
CA GLY A 55 2.15 -6.02 -2.84
C GLY A 55 3.53 -6.57 -3.16
N PRO A 56 3.67 -7.90 -3.30
CA PRO A 56 4.95 -8.60 -3.46
C PRO A 56 5.69 -8.29 -4.76
N GLY A 57 5.09 -7.52 -5.68
CA GLY A 57 5.73 -7.04 -6.91
C GLY A 57 5.78 -5.52 -7.02
N ASP A 58 5.41 -4.80 -5.97
CA ASP A 58 5.38 -3.34 -5.99
C ASP A 58 6.75 -2.75 -5.62
N VAL A 59 7.11 -1.68 -6.32
CA VAL A 59 8.32 -0.89 -6.06
C VAL A 59 7.91 0.48 -5.52
N ALA A 60 8.36 0.80 -4.31
CA ALA A 60 8.24 2.13 -3.73
C ALA A 60 9.51 2.93 -4.03
N THR A 61 9.38 4.06 -4.73
CA THR A 61 10.51 4.91 -5.10
C THR A 61 10.48 6.22 -4.32
N PHE A 62 11.60 6.61 -3.75
CA PHE A 62 11.77 7.86 -3.00
C PHE A 62 12.74 8.78 -3.72
N GLY A 63 12.32 10.03 -3.93
CA GLY A 63 13.17 11.12 -4.39
C GLY A 63 13.19 12.25 -3.36
N THR A 64 13.56 13.46 -3.79
CA THR A 64 13.45 14.66 -2.96
C THR A 64 11.98 14.92 -2.59
N SER A 65 11.71 15.18 -1.31
CA SER A 65 10.37 15.41 -0.79
C SER A 65 10.41 16.38 0.39
N ASP A 66 9.42 17.25 0.47
CA ASP A 66 9.18 18.17 1.58
C ASP A 66 8.70 17.42 2.84
N VAL A 67 8.15 16.22 2.68
CA VAL A 67 7.77 15.34 3.80
C VAL A 67 8.64 14.09 3.79
N THR A 68 9.42 13.95 4.86
CA THR A 68 10.42 12.89 5.06
C THR A 68 10.13 12.02 6.28
N ASN A 69 9.14 12.41 7.09
CA ASN A 69 8.72 11.63 8.26
C ASN A 69 7.56 10.71 7.88
N LEU A 70 7.88 9.54 7.33
CA LEU A 70 6.87 8.55 6.93
C LEU A 70 6.35 7.76 8.14
N SER A 71 5.08 7.40 8.08
CA SER A 71 4.38 6.55 9.03
C SER A 71 3.60 5.47 8.28
N ILE A 72 3.59 4.28 8.86
CA ILE A 72 2.82 3.13 8.40
C ILE A 72 1.88 2.77 9.55
N ASN A 73 0.60 3.09 9.41
CA ASN A 73 -0.41 2.89 10.44
C ASN A 73 -1.26 1.61 10.21
N THR A 74 -0.69 0.64 9.50
CA THR A 74 -1.32 -0.66 9.17
C THR A 74 -0.50 -1.81 9.74
N THR A 75 -1.09 -3.00 9.81
CA THR A 75 -0.42 -4.21 10.35
C THR A 75 0.75 -4.68 9.51
N ALA A 76 0.74 -4.44 8.19
CA ALA A 76 1.85 -4.75 7.30
C ALA A 76 1.75 -3.94 5.99
N VAL A 77 2.92 -3.64 5.42
CA VAL A 77 3.11 -3.21 4.04
C VAL A 77 4.09 -4.19 3.41
N GLU A 78 3.75 -4.71 2.23
CA GLU A 78 4.64 -5.56 1.44
C GLU A 78 5.06 -4.82 0.18
N VAL A 79 6.35 -4.88 -0.16
CA VAL A 79 6.91 -4.37 -1.41
C VAL A 79 8.04 -5.30 -1.83
N ASP A 80 8.26 -5.45 -3.13
CA ASP A 80 9.42 -6.15 -3.67
C ASP A 80 10.70 -5.35 -3.42
N MET A 81 10.60 -4.03 -3.60
CA MET A 81 11.76 -3.14 -3.55
C MET A 81 11.42 -1.75 -3.04
N ILE A 82 12.37 -1.16 -2.30
CA ILE A 82 12.39 0.26 -1.96
C ILE A 82 13.61 0.88 -2.64
N VAL A 83 13.38 1.87 -3.50
CA VAL A 83 14.42 2.57 -4.26
C VAL A 83 14.58 3.98 -3.72
N PHE A 84 15.82 4.41 -3.48
CA PHE A 84 16.15 5.79 -3.13
C PHE A 84 16.94 6.43 -4.27
N ASN A 85 16.33 7.39 -4.98
CA ASN A 85 16.98 8.17 -6.02
C ASN A 85 17.93 9.22 -5.40
N SER A 86 18.90 9.69 -6.20
CA SER A 86 19.79 10.78 -5.78
C SER A 86 18.97 12.00 -5.35
N GLY A 87 19.18 12.48 -4.12
CA GLY A 87 18.42 13.60 -3.54
C GLY A 87 17.23 13.17 -2.68
N ALA A 88 16.99 11.87 -2.48
CA ALA A 88 16.10 11.41 -1.41
C ALA A 88 16.62 11.90 -0.05
N ALA A 89 15.82 12.71 0.63
CA ALA A 89 16.17 13.20 1.96
C ALA A 89 16.18 12.03 2.96
N LEU A 90 17.14 12.04 3.88
CA LEU A 90 17.32 10.96 4.86
C LEU A 90 16.05 10.80 5.72
N LEU A 91 15.42 9.63 5.65
CA LEU A 91 14.38 9.22 6.58
C LEU A 91 14.99 9.19 8.00
N ARG A 92 14.52 10.06 8.90
CA ARG A 92 15.01 10.08 10.28
C ARG A 92 14.28 9.02 11.08
N SER A 93 14.96 7.97 11.52
CA SER A 93 14.41 7.04 12.51
C SER A 93 14.11 7.79 13.82
N PRO A 94 13.04 7.45 14.56
CA PRO A 94 12.78 8.03 15.87
C PRO A 94 14.00 7.86 16.78
N SER A 95 14.57 8.96 17.25
CA SER A 95 15.70 8.91 18.18
C SER A 95 15.21 8.33 19.50
N THR A 96 15.66 7.12 19.86
CA THR A 96 15.60 6.64 21.24
C THR A 96 16.50 7.54 22.08
N GLN A 97 15.89 8.49 22.80
CA GLN A 97 16.59 9.36 23.73
C GLN A 97 17.12 8.51 24.88
N GLY A 98 18.41 8.17 24.81
CA GLY A 98 19.12 7.56 25.93
C GLY A 98 19.17 8.57 27.08
N THR A 99 18.45 8.29 28.15
CA THR A 99 18.61 8.99 29.43
C THR A 99 19.97 8.59 30.01
N GLY A 100 20.97 9.44 29.80
CA GLY A 100 22.26 9.34 30.49
C GLY A 100 22.01 9.46 32.00
N SER A 101 22.45 8.45 32.73
CA SER A 101 22.59 8.47 34.19
C SER A 101 23.80 9.28 34.62
#